data_AF-A0A013SDR4-F1
#
_entry.id   AF-A0A013SDR4-F1
#
_cell.length_a   1.000
_cell.length_b   1.000
_cell.length_c   1.000
_cell.angle_alpha   90.00
_cell.angle_beta   90.00
_cell.angle_gamma   90.00
#
_symmetry.space_group_name_H-M   'P 1'
#
loop_
_entity.id
_entity.type
_entity.pdbx_description
1 polymer ?
#
loop_
_entity_poly.entity_id
_entity_poly.type
_entity_poly.pdbx_seq_one_letter_code
_entity_poly.pdbx_strand_id
1 'polypeptide(L)'
;MLFTEQEKHNLKYFNNIANLLNIYIINFKNSSYVSNLVKYYSIDLDTYSKYLKDIIFDLEDLLVADSNNYKNVNNFIEEFYKELQDNVSEFSHADIDRTVIIKKFFVMINSFLNKIKDWIFSLVFQKNDSSINDNPLLRVVNSEPYTWVINYSVTKSKDIDSSIQPMIENDKDILSSNFLNNKIIILEDRVANIIKDFKIFIEDYKLSRDENFDEQRRLFEERANDALINYQNSLDEIKKQYQNDLVPQVVDLKSKLSNNKTELESLLGDVKLYQDKMTNKAVAEMSAHYHKKSNFEKSSYFFVTFISAVIIIASVVSAYIGVDSYYDQYVSTKSCDNLDNSKEKDSSKEKVKSYEECMKDLTIKREATQKYAFNYLIFRLSFSLLLFLAVIYASRIAIRAYNHWRQSENMYLKLNTLSPFIGSLDKSVRNDVHLSLIPDYFGKDAGIVEGSKDTVKDLPTNISNIAIKAIEQAGSTIGSKLGSDKETKNSDSESSTEKNKKKSEDESQ
;
A
#
# COMPACT_ATOMS: atom_id res chain seq x y z
N MET A 1 -15.89 -63.47 -13.19
CA MET A 1 -16.23 -62.22 -12.46
C MET A 1 -17.33 -61.53 -13.23
N LEU A 2 -18.22 -60.80 -12.57
CA LEU A 2 -19.33 -60.08 -13.19
C LEU A 2 -18.88 -58.75 -13.81
N PHE A 3 -18.13 -57.96 -13.04
CA PHE A 3 -17.52 -56.70 -13.45
C PHE A 3 -16.01 -56.88 -13.62
N THR A 4 -15.46 -56.41 -14.74
CA THR A 4 -14.02 -56.30 -14.96
C THR A 4 -13.43 -55.15 -14.14
N GLU A 5 -12.11 -55.14 -13.90
CA GLU A 5 -11.46 -54.03 -13.17
C GLU A 5 -11.69 -52.67 -13.84
N GLN A 6 -11.68 -52.63 -15.18
CA GLN A 6 -11.95 -51.41 -15.94
C GLN A 6 -13.40 -50.94 -15.77
N GLU A 7 -14.36 -51.86 -15.81
CA GLU A 7 -15.77 -51.58 -15.57
C GLU A 7 -16.02 -51.03 -14.16
N LYS A 8 -15.38 -51.60 -13.14
CA LYS A 8 -15.48 -51.11 -11.76
C LYS A 8 -14.92 -49.69 -11.59
N HIS A 9 -13.81 -49.38 -12.26
CA HIS A 9 -13.24 -48.04 -12.25
C HIS A 9 -14.18 -46.99 -12.88
N ASN A 10 -15.04 -47.41 -13.81
CA ASN A 10 -16.02 -46.53 -14.43
C ASN A 10 -17.25 -46.29 -13.53
N LEU A 11 -17.46 -47.11 -12.49
CA LEU A 11 -18.52 -46.91 -11.51
C LEU A 11 -18.01 -45.98 -10.40
N LYS A 12 -18.55 -44.77 -10.30
CA LYS A 12 -18.20 -43.82 -9.24
C LYS A 12 -18.96 -44.13 -7.95
N TYR A 13 -20.24 -44.50 -8.05
CA TYR A 13 -21.11 -44.70 -6.90
C TYR A 13 -21.27 -46.17 -6.54
N PHE A 14 -21.29 -47.06 -7.54
CA PHE A 14 -21.53 -48.50 -7.33
C PHE A 14 -20.26 -49.37 -7.24
N ASN A 15 -19.05 -48.79 -7.20
CA ASN A 15 -17.79 -49.56 -7.19
C ASN A 15 -17.73 -50.62 -6.06
N ASN A 16 -18.07 -50.21 -4.83
CA ASN A 16 -18.02 -51.11 -3.67
C ASN A 16 -19.04 -52.25 -3.78
N ILE A 17 -20.25 -51.95 -4.27
CA ILE A 17 -21.29 -52.95 -4.53
C ILE A 17 -20.85 -53.90 -5.65
N ALA A 18 -20.25 -53.39 -6.73
CA ALA A 18 -19.74 -54.21 -7.82
C ALA A 18 -18.64 -55.18 -7.34
N ASN A 19 -17.78 -54.77 -6.40
CA ASN A 19 -16.81 -55.65 -5.76
C ASN A 19 -17.50 -56.77 -4.96
N LEU A 20 -18.51 -56.46 -4.15
CA LEU A 20 -19.25 -57.48 -3.40
C LEU A 20 -20.02 -58.43 -4.32
N LEU A 21 -20.66 -57.92 -5.37
CA LEU A 21 -21.35 -58.75 -6.36
C LEU A 21 -20.37 -59.70 -7.08
N ASN A 22 -19.16 -59.26 -7.39
CA ASN A 22 -18.11 -60.14 -7.89
C ASN A 22 -17.79 -61.29 -6.92
N ILE A 23 -17.70 -61.01 -5.61
CA ILE A 23 -17.49 -62.03 -4.58
C ILE A 23 -18.65 -63.01 -4.53
N TYR A 24 -19.91 -62.55 -4.59
CA TYR A 24 -21.08 -63.42 -4.67
C TYR A 24 -21.03 -64.37 -5.86
N ILE A 25 -20.75 -63.86 -7.06
CA ILE A 25 -20.69 -64.69 -8.27
C ILE A 25 -19.56 -65.72 -8.19
N ILE A 26 -18.41 -65.34 -7.63
CA ILE A 26 -17.32 -66.27 -7.38
C ILE A 26 -17.77 -67.37 -6.40
N ASN A 27 -18.39 -67.00 -5.27
CA ASN A 27 -18.86 -67.96 -4.28
C ASN A 27 -19.95 -68.90 -4.83
N PHE A 28 -20.88 -68.37 -5.62
CA PHE A 28 -21.95 -69.14 -6.24
C PHE A 28 -21.42 -70.15 -7.28
N LYS A 29 -20.36 -69.81 -8.02
CA LYS A 29 -19.76 -70.68 -9.04
C LYS A 29 -18.73 -71.65 -8.48
N ASN A 30 -17.90 -71.23 -7.53
CA ASN A 30 -16.72 -71.98 -7.10
C ASN A 30 -16.95 -72.84 -5.87
N SER A 31 -17.92 -72.52 -5.01
CA SER A 31 -18.26 -73.39 -3.88
C SER A 31 -19.08 -74.57 -4.38
N SER A 32 -18.55 -75.79 -4.24
CA SER A 32 -19.22 -77.02 -4.71
C SER A 32 -20.64 -77.16 -4.14
N TYR A 33 -20.81 -76.86 -2.84
CA TYR A 33 -22.11 -76.90 -2.17
C TYR A 33 -23.07 -75.85 -2.70
N VAL A 34 -22.61 -74.60 -2.84
CA VAL A 34 -23.45 -73.49 -3.30
C VAL A 34 -23.83 -73.65 -4.77
N SER A 35 -22.89 -74.09 -5.62
CA SER A 35 -23.15 -74.42 -7.02
C SER A 35 -24.22 -75.52 -7.14
N ASN A 36 -24.21 -76.52 -6.26
CA ASN A 36 -25.25 -77.55 -6.24
C ASN A 36 -26.62 -76.99 -5.84
N LEU A 37 -26.68 -76.07 -4.86
CA LEU A 37 -27.92 -75.38 -4.51
C LEU A 37 -28.42 -74.49 -5.66
N VAL A 38 -27.53 -73.76 -6.34
CA VAL A 38 -27.87 -72.96 -7.53
C VAL A 38 -28.51 -73.84 -8.61
N LYS A 39 -27.96 -75.03 -8.86
CA LYS A 39 -28.56 -76.02 -9.78
C LYS A 39 -29.89 -76.56 -9.26
N TYR A 40 -29.97 -76.91 -7.98
CA TYR A 40 -31.17 -77.45 -7.34
C TYR A 40 -32.36 -76.49 -7.48
N TYR A 41 -32.17 -75.20 -7.20
CA TYR A 41 -33.19 -74.18 -7.34
C TYR A 41 -33.39 -73.67 -8.78
N SER A 42 -32.71 -74.30 -9.75
CA SER A 42 -32.74 -73.89 -11.16
C SER A 42 -32.49 -72.39 -11.31
N ILE A 43 -31.46 -71.88 -10.63
CA ILE A 43 -31.07 -70.48 -10.67
C ILE A 43 -30.20 -70.27 -11.92
N ASP A 44 -30.78 -69.62 -12.94
CA ASP A 44 -30.03 -69.02 -14.06
C ASP A 44 -29.22 -67.81 -13.58
N LEU A 45 -28.07 -68.10 -12.99
CA LEU A 45 -27.20 -67.10 -12.44
C LEU A 45 -26.57 -66.22 -13.52
N ASP A 46 -26.31 -66.74 -14.71
CA ASP A 46 -25.62 -66.00 -15.77
C ASP A 46 -26.52 -64.91 -16.35
N THR A 47 -27.77 -65.23 -16.70
CA THR A 47 -28.74 -64.24 -17.16
C THR A 47 -29.04 -63.22 -16.07
N TYR A 48 -29.25 -63.68 -14.83
CA TYR A 48 -29.52 -62.79 -13.71
C TYR A 48 -28.39 -61.82 -13.43
N SER A 49 -27.15 -62.31 -13.44
CA SER A 49 -25.99 -61.45 -13.20
C SER A 49 -25.82 -60.43 -14.30
N LYS A 50 -26.03 -60.83 -15.57
CA LYS A 50 -25.96 -59.93 -16.72
C LYS A 50 -26.96 -58.78 -16.60
N TYR A 51 -28.24 -59.08 -16.35
CA TYR A 51 -29.24 -58.03 -16.20
C TYR A 51 -29.02 -57.18 -14.95
N LEU A 52 -28.57 -57.77 -13.84
CA LEU A 52 -28.20 -56.99 -12.66
C LEU A 52 -27.05 -56.02 -12.97
N LYS A 53 -26.05 -56.45 -13.74
CA LYS A 53 -24.94 -55.61 -14.19
C LYS A 53 -25.44 -54.46 -15.08
N ASP A 54 -26.29 -54.75 -16.05
CA ASP A 54 -26.87 -53.74 -16.94
C ASP A 54 -27.65 -52.68 -16.14
N ILE A 55 -28.46 -53.12 -15.16
CA ILE A 55 -29.18 -52.22 -14.24
C ILE A 55 -28.22 -51.34 -13.44
N ILE A 56 -27.12 -51.89 -12.90
CA ILE A 56 -26.14 -51.11 -12.13
C ILE A 56 -25.53 -50.01 -13.00
N PHE A 57 -25.19 -50.31 -14.26
CA PHE A 57 -24.65 -49.31 -15.19
C PHE A 57 -25.69 -48.24 -15.54
N ASP A 58 -26.92 -48.64 -15.84
CA ASP A 58 -27.99 -47.69 -16.12
C ASP A 58 -28.22 -46.74 -14.92
N LEU A 59 -28.15 -47.26 -13.69
CA LEU A 59 -28.28 -46.45 -12.47
C LEU A 59 -27.08 -45.55 -12.22
N GLU A 60 -25.86 -46.00 -12.51
CA GLU A 60 -24.65 -45.18 -12.43
C GLU A 60 -24.76 -43.98 -13.38
N ASP A 61 -25.13 -44.21 -14.64
CA ASP A 61 -25.30 -43.16 -15.64
C ASP A 61 -26.37 -42.15 -15.22
N LEU A 62 -27.48 -42.62 -14.62
CA LEU A 62 -28.51 -41.75 -14.06
C LEU A 62 -28.01 -40.89 -12.91
N LEU A 63 -27.25 -41.45 -11.97
CA LEU A 63 -26.70 -40.71 -10.82
C LEU A 63 -25.62 -39.71 -11.23
N VAL A 64 -24.83 -40.03 -12.26
CA VAL A 64 -23.83 -39.12 -12.82
C VAL A 64 -24.51 -37.94 -13.53
N ALA A 65 -25.61 -38.18 -14.25
CA ALA A 65 -26.36 -37.13 -14.94
C ALA A 65 -27.08 -36.15 -13.98
N ASP A 66 -27.49 -36.61 -12.79
CA ASP A 66 -28.23 -35.81 -11.80
C ASP A 66 -27.52 -35.79 -10.43
N SER A 67 -26.29 -35.25 -10.41
CA SER A 67 -25.41 -35.26 -9.24
C SER A 67 -25.99 -34.62 -7.98
N ASN A 68 -26.98 -33.72 -8.12
CA ASN A 68 -27.64 -33.04 -7.00
C ASN A 68 -28.53 -33.99 -6.20
N ASN A 69 -29.10 -35.00 -6.84
CA ASN A 69 -29.98 -35.98 -6.19
C ASN A 69 -29.22 -37.13 -5.53
N TYR A 70 -27.91 -37.25 -5.77
CA TYR A 70 -27.08 -38.28 -5.15
C TYR A 70 -27.18 -38.29 -3.62
N LYS A 71 -27.26 -37.11 -2.98
CA LYS A 71 -27.32 -37.02 -1.51
C LYS A 71 -28.52 -37.78 -0.93
N ASN A 72 -29.63 -37.85 -1.67
CA ASN A 72 -30.83 -38.55 -1.24
C ASN A 72 -30.69 -40.07 -1.42
N VAL A 73 -29.98 -40.53 -2.46
CA VAL A 73 -29.83 -41.95 -2.80
C VAL A 73 -28.68 -42.63 -2.07
N ASN A 74 -27.65 -41.86 -1.70
CA ASN A 74 -26.44 -42.36 -1.06
C ASN A 74 -26.73 -43.22 0.17
N ASN A 75 -27.72 -42.82 0.99
CA ASN A 75 -28.08 -43.58 2.19
C ASN A 75 -28.58 -45.00 1.84
N PHE A 76 -29.38 -45.16 0.78
CA PHE A 76 -29.90 -46.47 0.38
C PHE A 76 -28.80 -47.34 -0.25
N ILE A 77 -27.87 -46.72 -0.99
CA ILE A 77 -26.71 -47.41 -1.57
C ILE A 77 -25.79 -47.93 -0.46
N GLU A 78 -25.51 -47.10 0.54
CA GLU A 78 -24.67 -47.47 1.69
C GLU A 78 -25.33 -48.53 2.59
N GLU A 79 -26.64 -48.42 2.83
CA GLU A 79 -27.41 -49.44 3.56
C GLU A 79 -27.35 -50.78 2.81
N PHE A 80 -27.61 -50.78 1.51
CA PHE A 80 -27.54 -51.97 0.67
C PHE A 80 -26.13 -52.57 0.61
N TYR A 81 -25.09 -51.73 0.53
CA TYR A 81 -23.70 -52.18 0.60
C TYR A 81 -23.42 -52.91 1.91
N LYS A 82 -23.85 -52.37 3.05
CA LYS A 82 -23.68 -53.03 4.36
C LYS A 82 -24.43 -54.34 4.45
N GLU A 83 -25.69 -54.38 4.03
CA GLU A 83 -26.49 -55.61 3.99
C GLU A 83 -25.81 -56.71 3.16
N LEU A 84 -25.30 -56.36 1.97
CA LEU A 84 -24.52 -57.28 1.15
C LEU A 84 -23.23 -57.71 1.85
N GLN A 85 -22.49 -56.80 2.47
CA GLN A 85 -21.23 -57.10 3.14
C GLN A 85 -21.43 -58.08 4.30
N ASP A 86 -22.46 -57.84 5.12
CA ASP A 86 -22.81 -58.69 6.25
C ASP A 86 -23.18 -60.09 5.77
N ASN A 87 -24.02 -60.20 4.74
CA ASN A 87 -24.39 -61.51 4.18
C ASN A 87 -23.22 -62.20 3.44
N VAL A 88 -22.25 -61.47 2.87
CA VAL A 88 -21.01 -62.07 2.35
C VAL A 88 -20.17 -62.65 3.49
N SER A 89 -20.06 -61.95 4.62
CA SER A 89 -19.31 -62.43 5.78
C SER A 89 -19.90 -63.70 6.39
N GLU A 90 -21.22 -63.91 6.26
CA GLU A 90 -21.86 -65.17 6.66
C GLU A 90 -21.33 -66.37 5.85
N PHE A 91 -20.76 -66.19 4.64
CA PHE A 91 -20.17 -67.29 3.90
C PHE A 91 -18.92 -67.91 4.55
N SER A 92 -18.25 -67.23 5.48
CA SER A 92 -17.10 -67.84 6.17
C SER A 92 -17.50 -68.73 7.34
N HIS A 93 -18.75 -68.65 7.80
CA HIS A 93 -19.23 -69.41 8.95
C HIS A 93 -19.67 -70.82 8.51
N ALA A 94 -19.14 -71.85 9.17
CA ALA A 94 -19.41 -73.24 8.81
C ALA A 94 -20.84 -73.67 9.15
N ASP A 95 -21.43 -73.09 10.20
CA ASP A 95 -22.71 -73.53 10.79
C ASP A 95 -23.95 -72.91 10.13
N ILE A 96 -23.77 -71.93 9.23
CA ILE A 96 -24.89 -71.24 8.58
C ILE A 96 -25.31 -72.00 7.32
N ASP A 97 -26.61 -72.31 7.23
CA ASP A 97 -27.19 -72.91 6.04
C ASP A 97 -27.05 -71.97 4.83
N ARG A 98 -26.32 -72.42 3.82
CA ARG A 98 -26.07 -71.63 2.60
C ARG A 98 -27.34 -71.35 1.81
N THR A 99 -28.39 -72.14 2.00
CA THR A 99 -29.71 -71.88 1.45
C THR A 99 -30.28 -70.55 1.94
N VAL A 100 -30.11 -70.26 3.24
CA VAL A 100 -30.54 -68.99 3.86
C VAL A 100 -29.75 -67.83 3.28
N ILE A 101 -28.44 -68.00 3.09
CA ILE A 101 -27.56 -66.97 2.51
C ILE A 101 -27.95 -66.63 1.06
N ILE A 102 -28.25 -67.65 0.24
CA ILE A 102 -28.73 -67.47 -1.14
C ILE A 102 -30.09 -66.77 -1.15
N LYS A 103 -31.02 -67.17 -0.26
CA LYS A 103 -32.32 -66.50 -0.12
C LYS A 103 -32.15 -65.02 0.23
N LYS A 104 -31.33 -64.72 1.25
CA LYS A 104 -31.02 -63.35 1.67
C LYS A 104 -30.50 -62.52 0.51
N PHE A 105 -29.61 -63.07 -0.33
CA PHE A 105 -29.11 -62.39 -1.52
C PHE A 105 -30.24 -61.91 -2.46
N PHE A 106 -31.18 -62.78 -2.82
CA PHE A 106 -32.29 -62.37 -3.69
C PHE A 106 -33.22 -61.36 -3.02
N VAL A 107 -33.49 -61.52 -1.73
CA VAL A 107 -34.34 -60.59 -0.96
C VAL A 107 -33.73 -59.18 -0.92
N MET A 108 -32.42 -59.07 -0.66
CA MET A 108 -31.72 -57.79 -0.62
C MET A 108 -31.70 -57.10 -1.98
N ILE A 109 -31.43 -57.83 -3.07
CA ILE A 109 -31.48 -57.26 -4.43
C ILE A 109 -32.88 -56.73 -4.74
N ASN A 110 -33.92 -57.51 -4.45
CA ASN A 110 -35.29 -57.07 -4.66
C ASN A 110 -35.64 -55.83 -3.82
N SER A 111 -35.26 -55.82 -2.53
CA SER A 111 -35.49 -54.68 -1.64
C SER A 111 -34.83 -53.41 -2.16
N PHE A 112 -33.56 -53.51 -2.56
CA PHE A 112 -32.79 -52.40 -3.12
C PHE A 112 -33.40 -51.85 -4.41
N LEU A 113 -33.76 -52.72 -5.37
CA LEU A 113 -34.40 -52.28 -6.61
C LEU A 113 -35.79 -51.69 -6.36
N ASN A 114 -36.56 -52.15 -5.37
CA ASN A 114 -37.82 -51.47 -5.05
C ASN A 114 -37.59 -50.08 -4.44
N LYS A 115 -36.60 -49.92 -3.54
CA LYS A 115 -36.22 -48.59 -3.01
C LYS A 115 -35.81 -47.62 -4.13
N ILE A 116 -35.03 -48.08 -5.11
CA ILE A 116 -34.63 -47.28 -6.28
C ILE A 116 -35.84 -46.90 -7.14
N LYS A 117 -36.73 -47.86 -7.39
CA LYS A 117 -37.95 -47.63 -8.13
C LYS A 117 -38.80 -46.54 -7.47
N ASP A 118 -39.03 -46.65 -6.17
CA ASP A 118 -39.81 -45.67 -5.40
C ASP A 118 -39.17 -44.29 -5.42
N TRP A 119 -37.83 -44.23 -5.32
CA TRP A 119 -37.09 -42.98 -5.46
C TRP A 119 -37.25 -42.35 -6.84
N ILE A 120 -37.10 -43.12 -7.93
CA ILE A 120 -37.30 -42.63 -9.30
C ILE A 120 -38.72 -42.12 -9.50
N PHE A 121 -39.73 -42.85 -9.02
CA PHE A 121 -41.11 -42.37 -9.07
C PHE A 121 -41.29 -41.06 -8.32
N SER A 122 -40.72 -40.93 -7.12
CA SER A 122 -40.81 -39.68 -6.34
C SER A 122 -40.23 -38.47 -7.07
N LEU A 123 -39.14 -38.64 -7.82
CA LEU A 123 -38.53 -37.57 -8.62
C LEU A 123 -39.39 -37.17 -9.82
N VAL A 124 -40.00 -38.14 -10.49
CA VAL A 124 -40.85 -37.90 -11.66
C VAL A 124 -42.12 -37.17 -11.25
N PHE A 125 -42.77 -37.57 -10.15
CA PHE A 125 -43.98 -36.93 -9.64
C PHE A 125 -43.76 -35.50 -9.14
N GLN A 126 -42.56 -35.17 -8.63
CA GLN A 126 -42.24 -33.80 -8.19
C GLN A 126 -42.07 -32.81 -9.35
N LYS A 127 -41.67 -33.26 -10.54
CA LYS A 127 -41.36 -32.37 -11.67
C LYS A 127 -42.58 -31.91 -12.48
N ASN A 128 -43.80 -32.37 -12.16
CA ASN A 128 -45.07 -31.95 -12.82
C ASN A 128 -45.01 -31.98 -14.36
N ASP A 129 -44.19 -32.86 -14.93
CA ASP A 129 -44.00 -32.90 -16.37
C ASP A 129 -45.01 -33.85 -17.00
N SER A 130 -45.87 -33.30 -17.86
CA SER A 130 -47.03 -33.99 -18.44
C SER A 130 -46.68 -35.10 -19.47
N SER A 131 -45.38 -35.33 -19.74
CA SER A 131 -44.88 -36.39 -20.61
C SER A 131 -44.24 -37.54 -19.80
N ILE A 132 -45.03 -38.19 -18.94
CA ILE A 132 -44.58 -39.29 -18.06
C ILE A 132 -43.88 -40.41 -18.84
N ASN A 133 -44.30 -40.70 -20.07
CA ASN A 133 -43.77 -41.84 -20.83
C ASN A 133 -42.39 -41.61 -21.49
N ASP A 134 -41.98 -40.36 -21.69
CA ASP A 134 -40.70 -40.04 -22.35
C ASP A 134 -39.59 -39.70 -21.35
N ASN A 135 -39.85 -39.83 -20.04
CA ASN A 135 -38.86 -39.53 -19.02
C ASN A 135 -37.75 -40.62 -19.01
N PRO A 136 -36.48 -40.25 -19.23
CA PRO A 136 -35.36 -41.19 -19.24
C PRO A 136 -35.21 -41.97 -17.93
N LEU A 137 -35.67 -41.41 -16.80
CA LEU A 137 -35.67 -42.09 -15.50
C LEU A 137 -36.65 -43.27 -15.45
N LEU A 138 -37.84 -43.10 -16.03
CA LEU A 138 -38.85 -44.16 -16.09
C LEU A 138 -38.47 -45.26 -17.08
N ARG A 139 -37.66 -44.94 -18.10
CA ARG A 139 -37.16 -45.93 -19.06
C ARG A 139 -36.31 -47.01 -18.37
N VAL A 140 -35.48 -46.66 -17.39
CA VAL A 140 -34.65 -47.62 -16.66
C VAL A 140 -35.50 -48.57 -15.81
N VAL A 141 -36.45 -48.03 -15.04
CA VAL A 141 -37.33 -48.81 -14.16
C VAL A 141 -38.32 -49.68 -14.92
N ASN A 142 -38.80 -49.20 -16.07
CA ASN A 142 -39.70 -49.94 -16.95
C ASN A 142 -38.95 -50.81 -17.97
N SER A 143 -37.61 -50.86 -17.90
CA SER A 143 -36.82 -51.70 -18.78
C SER A 143 -37.11 -53.18 -18.51
N GLU A 144 -36.99 -53.99 -19.55
CA GLU A 144 -37.12 -55.45 -19.45
C GLU A 144 -36.11 -56.03 -18.43
N PRO A 145 -34.80 -55.67 -18.44
CA PRO A 145 -33.85 -56.15 -17.44
C PRO A 145 -34.30 -55.87 -16.00
N TYR A 146 -34.76 -54.64 -15.72
CA TYR A 146 -35.18 -54.23 -14.38
C TYR A 146 -36.36 -55.04 -13.85
N THR A 147 -37.42 -55.13 -14.67
CA THR A 147 -38.63 -55.88 -14.32
C THR A 147 -38.35 -57.36 -14.18
N TRP A 148 -37.51 -57.91 -15.07
CA TRP A 148 -37.11 -59.31 -15.03
C TRP A 148 -36.35 -59.62 -13.74
N VAL A 149 -35.35 -58.82 -13.35
CA VAL A 149 -34.55 -59.08 -12.14
C VAL A 149 -35.43 -59.04 -10.90
N ILE A 150 -36.31 -58.05 -10.74
CA ILE A 150 -37.25 -57.98 -9.60
C ILE A 150 -38.12 -59.25 -9.53
N ASN A 151 -38.80 -59.59 -10.63
CA ASN A 151 -39.69 -60.75 -10.65
C ASN A 151 -38.94 -62.05 -10.40
N TYR A 152 -37.73 -62.17 -10.95
CA TYR A 152 -36.87 -63.32 -10.76
C TYR A 152 -36.41 -63.46 -9.31
N SER A 153 -35.96 -62.37 -8.66
CA SER A 153 -35.57 -62.35 -7.25
C SER A 153 -36.74 -62.76 -6.35
N VAL A 154 -37.94 -62.26 -6.61
CA VAL A 154 -39.14 -62.63 -5.85
C VAL A 154 -39.46 -64.12 -6.02
N THR A 155 -39.51 -64.62 -7.25
CA THR A 155 -39.81 -66.03 -7.53
C THR A 155 -38.77 -66.95 -6.88
N LYS A 156 -37.47 -66.69 -7.06
CA LYS A 156 -36.42 -67.54 -6.47
C LYS A 156 -36.38 -67.47 -4.95
N SER A 157 -36.62 -66.32 -4.34
CA SER A 157 -36.73 -66.24 -2.88
C SER A 157 -37.89 -67.09 -2.33
N LYS A 158 -39.02 -67.18 -3.06
CA LYS A 158 -40.18 -68.02 -2.69
C LYS A 158 -39.95 -69.50 -2.96
N ASP A 159 -39.35 -69.86 -4.09
CA ASP A 159 -38.99 -71.25 -4.42
C ASP A 159 -38.09 -71.84 -3.31
N ILE A 160 -37.10 -71.06 -2.89
CA ILE A 160 -36.20 -71.44 -1.79
C ILE A 160 -36.97 -71.61 -0.48
N ASP A 161 -37.88 -70.69 -0.15
CA ASP A 161 -38.68 -70.75 1.08
C ASP A 161 -39.58 -72.00 1.13
N SER A 162 -40.23 -72.30 0.01
CA SER A 162 -41.11 -73.47 -0.11
C SER A 162 -40.35 -74.81 -0.02
N SER A 163 -39.05 -74.81 -0.29
CA SER A 163 -38.20 -76.00 -0.22
C SER A 163 -37.61 -76.24 1.17
N ILE A 164 -37.51 -75.20 2.01
CA ILE A 164 -37.07 -75.30 3.40
C ILE A 164 -38.17 -75.93 4.28
N GLN A 165 -39.45 -75.69 3.98
CA GLN A 165 -40.57 -76.24 4.76
C GLN A 165 -40.66 -77.79 4.81
N PRO A 166 -40.56 -78.55 3.70
CA PRO A 166 -40.74 -80.01 3.74
C PRO A 166 -39.54 -80.79 4.30
N MET A 167 -38.34 -80.17 4.44
CA MET A 167 -37.21 -80.82 5.11
C MET A 167 -37.37 -80.91 6.64
N ILE A 168 -38.24 -80.09 7.23
CA ILE A 168 -38.53 -80.11 8.67
C ILE A 168 -39.68 -81.10 9.00
N GLU A 169 -40.52 -81.46 8.02
CA GLU A 169 -41.68 -82.33 8.23
C GLU A 169 -41.44 -83.81 7.89
N ASN A 170 -40.50 -84.12 6.99
CA ASN A 170 -40.23 -85.51 6.56
C ASN A 170 -39.38 -86.37 7.53
N ASP A 171 -38.86 -85.78 8.62
CA ASP A 171 -38.11 -86.52 9.65
C ASP A 171 -39.01 -87.18 10.72
N LYS A 172 -40.35 -87.15 10.52
CA LYS A 172 -41.33 -87.69 11.49
C LYS A 172 -41.81 -89.12 11.20
N ASP A 173 -41.55 -89.70 10.02
CA ASP A 173 -42.28 -90.90 9.56
C ASP A 173 -41.53 -92.25 9.62
N ILE A 174 -40.37 -92.34 10.27
CA ILE A 174 -39.64 -93.62 10.39
C ILE A 174 -39.32 -93.97 11.84
N LEU A 175 -40.32 -94.25 12.69
CA LEU A 175 -40.06 -94.87 14.00
C LEU A 175 -41.15 -95.87 14.43
N SER A 176 -40.87 -97.16 14.23
CA SER A 176 -41.66 -98.28 14.74
C SER A 176 -41.34 -98.60 16.21
N SER A 177 -42.36 -99.12 16.91
CA SER A 177 -42.56 -99.09 18.37
C SER A 177 -41.58 -99.86 19.25
N ASN A 178 -40.64 -100.63 18.71
CA ASN A 178 -39.65 -101.36 19.52
C ASN A 178 -38.30 -100.63 19.64
N PHE A 179 -37.99 -99.65 18.77
CA PHE A 179 -36.82 -98.77 18.95
C PHE A 179 -37.11 -97.64 19.94
N LEU A 180 -38.37 -97.19 20.02
CA LEU A 180 -38.80 -96.10 20.89
C LEU A 180 -38.56 -96.40 22.37
N ASN A 181 -38.76 -97.61 22.88
CA ASN A 181 -38.51 -97.86 24.31
C ASN A 181 -37.04 -97.75 24.71
N ASN A 182 -36.11 -98.29 23.90
CA ASN A 182 -34.67 -98.16 24.19
C ASN A 182 -34.17 -96.74 23.92
N LYS A 183 -34.70 -96.07 22.89
CA LYS A 183 -34.35 -94.68 22.61
C LYS A 183 -34.97 -93.72 23.62
N ILE A 184 -36.15 -93.99 24.17
CA ILE A 184 -36.78 -93.20 25.25
C ILE A 184 -35.93 -93.29 26.50
N ILE A 185 -35.44 -94.47 26.88
CA ILE A 185 -34.54 -94.59 28.05
C ILE A 185 -33.22 -93.85 27.79
N ILE A 186 -32.60 -93.99 26.61
CA ILE A 186 -31.39 -93.25 26.25
C ILE A 186 -31.65 -91.74 26.08
N LEU A 187 -32.84 -91.34 25.64
CA LEU A 187 -33.26 -89.95 25.49
C LEU A 187 -33.62 -89.35 26.83
N GLU A 188 -34.21 -90.08 27.76
CA GLU A 188 -34.45 -89.64 29.14
C GLU A 188 -33.13 -89.42 29.86
N ASP A 189 -32.15 -90.31 29.66
CA ASP A 189 -30.82 -90.17 30.24
C ASP A 189 -30.02 -89.04 29.57
N ARG A 190 -30.15 -88.87 28.25
CA ARG A 190 -29.60 -87.71 27.53
C ARG A 190 -30.32 -86.41 27.88
N VAL A 191 -31.62 -86.42 28.09
CA VAL A 191 -32.42 -85.25 28.50
C VAL A 191 -32.07 -84.90 29.94
N ALA A 192 -31.87 -85.88 30.82
CA ALA A 192 -31.40 -85.64 32.18
C ALA A 192 -29.99 -85.02 32.19
N ASN A 193 -29.08 -85.53 31.36
CA ASN A 193 -27.76 -84.93 31.19
C ASN A 193 -27.82 -83.55 30.54
N ILE A 194 -28.64 -83.34 29.51
CA ILE A 194 -28.87 -82.03 28.90
C ILE A 194 -29.48 -81.07 29.92
N ILE A 195 -30.44 -81.47 30.75
CA ILE A 195 -31.03 -80.62 31.79
C ILE A 195 -29.98 -80.25 32.83
N LYS A 196 -29.09 -81.19 33.19
CA LYS A 196 -27.98 -80.93 34.12
C LYS A 196 -26.94 -79.98 33.51
N ASP A 197 -26.51 -80.23 32.29
CA ASP A 197 -25.55 -79.40 31.56
C ASP A 197 -26.15 -78.02 31.26
N PHE A 198 -27.44 -77.96 30.97
CA PHE A 198 -28.16 -76.70 30.76
C PHE A 198 -28.36 -75.92 32.06
N LYS A 199 -28.51 -76.59 33.21
CA LYS A 199 -28.48 -75.93 34.52
C LYS A 199 -27.11 -75.31 34.81
N ILE A 200 -26.04 -76.07 34.60
CA ILE A 200 -24.66 -75.59 34.78
C ILE A 200 -24.39 -74.44 33.81
N PHE A 201 -24.76 -74.59 32.55
CA PHE A 201 -24.64 -73.54 31.53
C PHE A 201 -25.48 -72.30 31.88
N ILE A 202 -26.70 -72.44 32.42
CA ILE A 202 -27.50 -71.30 32.86
C ILE A 202 -26.86 -70.58 34.04
N GLU A 203 -26.27 -71.31 34.99
CA GLU A 203 -25.56 -70.70 36.12
C GLU A 203 -24.29 -69.98 35.65
N ASP A 204 -23.46 -70.61 34.81
CA ASP A 204 -22.28 -69.98 34.20
C ASP A 204 -22.64 -68.82 33.28
N TYR A 205 -23.73 -68.93 32.52
CA TYR A 205 -24.24 -67.86 31.66
C TYR A 205 -24.78 -66.70 32.49
N LYS A 206 -25.47 -66.95 33.61
CA LYS A 206 -25.91 -65.88 34.51
C LYS A 206 -24.74 -65.20 35.18
N LEU A 207 -23.75 -65.94 35.68
CA LEU A 207 -22.52 -65.39 36.24
C LEU A 207 -21.75 -64.57 35.18
N SER A 208 -21.52 -65.14 34.00
CA SER A 208 -20.84 -64.45 32.90
C SER A 208 -21.64 -63.27 32.36
N ARG A 209 -22.98 -63.35 32.35
CA ARG A 209 -23.83 -62.23 31.94
C ARG A 209 -23.73 -61.12 32.98
N ASP A 210 -23.93 -61.43 34.25
CA ASP A 210 -23.97 -60.42 35.30
C ASP A 210 -22.59 -59.79 35.47
N GLU A 211 -21.50 -60.57 35.52
CA GLU A 211 -20.14 -60.04 35.59
C GLU A 211 -19.76 -59.24 34.33
N ASN A 212 -20.01 -59.77 33.13
CA ASN A 212 -19.52 -59.14 31.90
C ASN A 212 -20.42 -57.96 31.47
N PHE A 213 -21.75 -58.02 31.65
CA PHE A 213 -22.60 -56.86 31.37
C PHE A 213 -22.47 -55.77 32.42
N ASP A 214 -22.37 -56.10 33.71
CA ASP A 214 -22.18 -55.06 34.73
C ASP A 214 -20.78 -54.44 34.62
N GLU A 215 -19.76 -55.23 34.29
CA GLU A 215 -18.41 -54.69 34.04
C GLU A 215 -18.35 -53.84 32.76
N GLN A 216 -18.95 -54.28 31.65
CA GLN A 216 -19.02 -53.48 30.42
C GLN A 216 -19.83 -52.21 30.63
N ARG A 217 -20.95 -52.28 31.39
CA ARG A 217 -21.74 -51.12 31.75
C ARG A 217 -20.94 -50.16 32.62
N ARG A 218 -20.22 -50.65 33.64
CA ARG A 218 -19.36 -49.84 34.50
C ARG A 218 -18.26 -49.16 33.70
N LEU A 219 -17.57 -49.90 32.81
CA LEU A 219 -16.53 -49.36 31.94
C LEU A 219 -17.08 -48.34 30.95
N PHE A 220 -18.30 -48.54 30.44
CA PHE A 220 -18.97 -47.58 29.58
C PHE A 220 -19.35 -46.31 30.33
N GLU A 221 -19.96 -46.43 31.52
CA GLU A 221 -20.30 -45.28 32.38
C GLU A 221 -19.04 -44.50 32.79
N GLU A 222 -17.94 -45.18 33.11
CA GLU A 222 -16.64 -44.58 33.43
C GLU A 222 -16.08 -43.81 32.23
N ARG A 223 -16.02 -44.43 31.04
CA ARG A 223 -15.55 -43.77 29.81
C ARG A 223 -16.45 -42.61 29.39
N ALA A 224 -17.76 -42.75 29.54
CA ALA A 224 -18.71 -41.70 29.20
C ALA A 224 -18.55 -40.50 30.15
N ASN A 225 -18.40 -40.76 31.45
CA ASN A 225 -18.13 -39.71 32.44
C ASN A 225 -16.78 -39.04 32.19
N ASP A 226 -15.72 -39.79 31.91
CA ASP A 226 -14.41 -39.22 31.59
C ASP A 226 -14.45 -38.38 30.32
N ALA A 227 -15.13 -38.86 29.27
CA ALA A 227 -15.31 -38.09 28.04
C ALA A 227 -16.11 -36.80 28.30
N LEU A 228 -17.15 -36.86 29.13
CA LEU A 228 -17.99 -35.72 29.48
C LEU A 228 -17.23 -34.71 30.35
N ILE A 229 -16.45 -35.16 31.32
CA ILE A 229 -15.58 -34.32 32.16
C ILE A 229 -14.50 -33.66 31.30
N ASN A 230 -13.82 -34.41 30.42
CA ASN A 230 -12.82 -33.86 29.52
C ASN A 230 -13.41 -32.82 28.56
N TYR A 231 -14.62 -33.08 28.05
CA TYR A 231 -15.33 -32.14 27.19
C TYR A 231 -15.71 -30.86 27.96
N GLN A 232 -16.24 -30.98 29.19
CA GLN A 232 -16.55 -29.85 30.04
C GLN A 232 -15.31 -29.02 30.38
N ASN A 233 -14.21 -29.68 30.77
CA ASN A 233 -12.93 -29.01 31.04
C ASN A 233 -12.40 -28.27 29.81
N SER A 234 -12.47 -28.89 28.63
CA SER A 234 -12.06 -28.26 27.36
C SER A 234 -12.94 -27.05 27.02
N LEU A 235 -14.26 -27.16 27.23
CA LEU A 235 -15.19 -26.06 27.04
C LEU A 235 -14.91 -24.90 28.00
N ASP A 236 -14.65 -25.20 29.27
CA ASP A 236 -14.34 -24.19 30.27
C ASP A 236 -12.98 -23.54 30.00
N GLU A 237 -11.99 -24.28 29.51
CA GLU A 237 -10.69 -23.74 29.10
C GLU A 237 -10.85 -22.79 27.91
N ILE A 238 -11.58 -23.19 26.87
CA ILE A 238 -11.88 -22.35 25.71
C ILE A 238 -12.65 -21.10 26.13
N LYS A 239 -13.67 -21.26 26.99
CA LYS A 239 -14.46 -20.14 27.52
C LYS A 239 -13.60 -19.19 28.34
N LYS A 240 -12.68 -19.73 29.15
CA LYS A 240 -11.74 -18.95 29.96
C LYS A 240 -10.75 -18.18 29.08
N GLN A 241 -10.16 -18.81 28.05
CA GLN A 241 -9.32 -18.11 27.07
C GLN A 241 -10.10 -17.00 26.36
N TYR A 242 -11.32 -17.29 25.93
CA TYR A 242 -12.16 -16.29 25.27
C TYR A 242 -12.47 -15.10 26.19
N GLN A 243 -12.92 -15.37 27.42
CA GLN A 243 -13.34 -14.33 28.36
C GLN A 243 -12.19 -13.56 29.00
N ASN A 244 -11.06 -14.21 29.27
CA ASN A 244 -9.94 -13.60 29.99
C ASN A 244 -8.85 -13.07 29.07
N ASP A 245 -8.65 -13.67 27.90
CA ASP A 245 -7.56 -13.26 27.00
C ASP A 245 -8.11 -12.42 25.85
N LEU A 246 -9.06 -12.97 25.09
CA LEU A 246 -9.56 -12.31 23.88
C LEU A 246 -10.44 -11.09 24.18
N VAL A 247 -11.42 -11.21 25.08
CA VAL A 247 -12.32 -10.08 25.38
C VAL A 247 -11.54 -8.88 25.93
N PRO A 248 -10.63 -9.02 26.92
CA PRO A 248 -9.86 -7.89 27.43
C PRO A 248 -8.90 -7.33 26.39
N GLN A 249 -8.27 -8.18 25.56
CA GLN A 249 -7.43 -7.70 24.46
C GLN A 249 -8.23 -6.89 23.44
N VAL A 250 -9.44 -7.33 23.06
CA VAL A 250 -10.30 -6.59 22.14
C VAL A 250 -10.77 -5.27 22.75
N VAL A 251 -11.12 -5.26 24.03
CA VAL A 251 -11.51 -4.02 24.74
C VAL A 251 -10.32 -3.06 24.85
N ASP A 252 -9.13 -3.57 25.19
CA ASP A 252 -7.89 -2.79 25.23
C ASP A 252 -7.51 -2.26 23.85
N LEU A 253 -7.62 -3.07 22.79
CA LEU A 253 -7.35 -2.65 21.41
C LEU A 253 -8.34 -1.57 20.97
N LYS A 254 -9.62 -1.71 21.31
CA LYS A 254 -10.65 -0.71 21.02
C LYS A 254 -10.40 0.59 21.77
N SER A 255 -9.99 0.51 23.03
CA SER A 255 -9.58 1.66 23.84
C SER A 255 -8.36 2.36 23.24
N LYS A 256 -7.30 1.61 22.92
CA LYS A 256 -6.09 2.11 22.24
C LYS A 256 -6.41 2.72 20.89
N LEU A 257 -7.27 2.11 20.09
CA LEU A 257 -7.68 2.66 18.79
C LEU A 257 -8.45 3.98 18.97
N SER A 258 -9.35 4.06 19.94
CA SER A 258 -10.08 5.28 20.25
C SER A 258 -9.14 6.38 20.72
N ASN A 259 -8.22 6.06 21.64
CA ASN A 259 -7.22 7.00 22.16
C ASN A 259 -6.27 7.47 21.05
N ASN A 260 -5.75 6.56 20.22
CA ASN A 260 -4.91 6.89 19.09
C ASN A 260 -5.66 7.73 18.05
N LYS A 261 -6.94 7.46 17.83
CA LYS A 261 -7.77 8.30 16.94
C LYS A 261 -7.90 9.71 17.50
N THR A 262 -8.18 9.87 18.80
CA THR A 262 -8.26 11.20 19.43
C THR A 262 -6.92 11.90 19.47
N GLU A 263 -5.81 11.18 19.71
CA GLU A 263 -4.45 11.73 19.64
C GLU A 263 -4.10 12.12 18.20
N LEU A 264 -4.48 11.33 17.20
CA LEU A 264 -4.26 11.63 15.79
C LEU A 264 -5.09 12.84 15.36
N GLU A 265 -6.36 12.96 15.78
CA GLU A 265 -7.19 14.13 15.52
C GLU A 265 -6.64 15.38 16.21
N SER A 266 -6.13 15.25 17.44
CA SER A 266 -5.43 16.33 18.15
C SER A 266 -4.14 16.72 17.45
N LEU A 267 -3.30 15.75 17.07
CA LEU A 267 -2.05 15.96 16.34
C LEU A 267 -2.30 16.55 14.97
N LEU A 268 -3.35 16.12 14.26
CA LEU A 268 -3.73 16.69 12.97
C LEU A 268 -4.23 18.12 13.14
N GLY A 269 -4.99 18.39 14.21
CA GLY A 269 -5.41 19.73 14.61
C GLY A 269 -4.22 20.63 14.93
N ASP A 270 -3.25 20.14 15.71
CA ASP A 270 -2.03 20.84 16.08
C ASP A 270 -1.12 21.03 14.87
N VAL A 271 -0.94 20.03 14.01
CA VAL A 271 -0.17 20.12 12.77
C VAL A 271 -0.81 21.14 11.83
N LYS A 272 -2.14 21.16 11.71
CA LYS A 272 -2.85 22.17 10.91
C LYS A 272 -2.69 23.56 11.52
N LEU A 273 -2.72 23.68 12.85
CA LEU A 273 -2.53 24.95 13.56
C LEU A 273 -1.08 25.43 13.51
N TYR A 274 -0.09 24.53 13.52
CA TYR A 274 1.32 24.81 13.28
C TYR A 274 1.58 25.14 11.82
N GLN A 275 0.93 24.46 10.88
CA GLN A 275 0.98 24.78 9.47
C GLN A 275 0.37 26.16 9.22
N ASP A 276 -0.78 26.50 9.79
CA ASP A 276 -1.36 27.83 9.64
C ASP A 276 -0.49 28.91 10.34
N LYS A 277 0.06 28.63 11.53
CA LYS A 277 0.94 29.58 12.23
C LYS A 277 2.31 29.75 11.57
N MET A 278 2.95 28.69 11.09
CA MET A 278 4.26 28.79 10.43
C MET A 278 4.11 29.25 8.97
N THR A 279 3.17 28.67 8.23
CA THR A 279 3.07 28.89 6.77
C THR A 279 2.27 30.14 6.41
N ASN A 280 1.28 30.57 7.21
CA ASN A 280 0.59 31.83 6.90
C ASN A 280 1.16 33.01 7.68
N LYS A 281 1.50 32.85 8.97
CA LYS A 281 2.03 33.99 9.75
C LYS A 281 3.49 34.29 9.43
N ALA A 282 4.38 33.29 9.35
CA ALA A 282 5.79 33.56 9.02
C ALA A 282 5.96 33.98 7.55
N VAL A 283 5.15 33.44 6.62
CA VAL A 283 5.17 33.86 5.21
C VAL A 283 4.54 35.24 5.02
N ALA A 284 3.44 35.56 5.71
CA ALA A 284 2.88 36.90 5.69
C ALA A 284 3.82 37.92 6.34
N GLU A 285 4.46 37.60 7.47
CA GLU A 285 5.41 38.49 8.12
C GLU A 285 6.71 38.64 7.34
N MET A 286 7.25 37.57 6.73
CA MET A 286 8.44 37.67 5.89
C MET A 286 8.15 38.41 4.58
N SER A 287 7.07 38.09 3.88
CA SER A 287 6.70 38.81 2.65
C SER A 287 6.37 40.28 2.94
N ALA A 288 5.66 40.58 4.04
CA ALA A 288 5.41 41.95 4.47
C ALA A 288 6.70 42.67 4.87
N HIS A 289 7.63 42.00 5.55
CA HIS A 289 8.92 42.57 5.93
C HIS A 289 9.76 42.92 4.69
N TYR A 290 9.88 42.00 3.72
CA TYR A 290 10.64 42.24 2.50
C TYR A 290 9.96 43.25 1.55
N HIS A 291 8.63 43.22 1.45
CA HIS A 291 7.88 44.22 0.69
C HIS A 291 8.01 45.62 1.32
N LYS A 292 7.92 45.72 2.65
CA LYS A 292 8.11 46.98 3.38
C LYS A 292 9.55 47.48 3.28
N LYS A 293 10.54 46.59 3.38
CA LYS A 293 11.97 46.93 3.21
C LYS A 293 12.27 47.39 1.79
N SER A 294 11.78 46.68 0.78
CA SER A 294 11.94 47.07 -0.63
C SER A 294 11.30 48.42 -0.94
N ASN A 295 10.09 48.68 -0.45
CA ASN A 295 9.45 49.99 -0.61
C ASN A 295 10.19 51.10 0.14
N PHE A 296 10.74 50.82 1.33
CA PHE A 296 11.57 51.77 2.06
C PHE A 296 12.87 52.08 1.32
N GLU A 297 13.57 51.07 0.81
CA GLU A 297 14.81 51.25 0.04
C GLU A 297 14.56 52.01 -1.27
N LYS A 298 13.48 51.68 -1.98
CA LYS A 298 13.05 52.41 -3.18
C LYS A 298 12.73 53.87 -2.87
N SER A 299 11.94 54.11 -1.83
CA SER A 299 11.58 55.47 -1.40
C SER A 299 12.80 56.28 -0.96
N SER A 300 13.70 55.66 -0.18
CA SER A 300 14.96 56.26 0.25
C SER A 300 15.86 56.60 -0.93
N TYR A 301 15.98 55.71 -1.92
CA TYR A 301 16.72 55.99 -3.15
C TYR A 301 16.14 57.18 -3.92
N PHE A 302 14.82 57.22 -4.12
CA PHE A 302 14.17 58.36 -4.78
C PHE A 302 14.33 59.66 -3.99
N PHE A 303 14.24 59.60 -2.65
CA PHE A 303 14.43 60.76 -1.78
C PHE A 303 15.86 61.31 -1.86
N VAL A 304 16.87 60.43 -1.77
CA VAL A 304 18.29 60.82 -1.90
C VAL A 304 18.59 61.37 -3.30
N THR A 305 18.00 60.76 -4.34
CA THR A 305 18.14 61.24 -5.72
C THR A 305 17.50 62.61 -5.91
N PHE A 306 16.32 62.83 -5.33
CA PHE A 306 15.64 64.13 -5.35
C PHE A 306 16.44 65.21 -4.62
N ILE A 307 16.95 64.92 -3.41
CA ILE A 307 17.84 65.83 -2.69
C ILE A 307 19.07 66.17 -3.53
N SER A 308 19.69 65.16 -4.17
CA SER A 308 20.86 65.37 -5.02
C SER A 308 20.54 66.29 -6.21
N ALA A 309 19.38 66.10 -6.85
CA ALA A 309 18.92 66.97 -7.93
C ALA A 309 18.67 68.42 -7.45
N VAL A 310 18.06 68.59 -6.27
CA VAL A 310 17.84 69.91 -5.67
C VAL A 310 19.17 70.60 -5.34
N ILE A 311 20.15 69.88 -4.80
CA ILE A 311 21.50 70.41 -4.53
C ILE A 311 22.16 70.87 -5.83
N ILE A 312 22.05 70.10 -6.92
CA ILE A 312 22.60 70.47 -8.23
C ILE A 312 21.92 71.75 -8.75
N ILE A 313 20.59 71.83 -8.72
CA ILE A 313 19.84 73.01 -9.17
C ILE A 313 20.22 74.24 -8.33
N ALA A 314 20.24 74.11 -7.00
CA ALA A 314 20.63 75.19 -6.10
C ALA A 314 22.09 75.63 -6.33
N SER A 315 23.00 74.70 -6.62
CA SER A 315 24.38 75.00 -6.96
C SER A 315 24.50 75.78 -8.27
N VAL A 316 23.72 75.42 -9.30
CA VAL A 316 23.70 76.16 -10.57
C VAL A 316 23.13 77.57 -10.38
N VAL A 317 22.03 77.71 -9.64
CA VAL A 317 21.42 79.02 -9.34
C VAL A 317 22.37 79.89 -8.52
N SER A 318 23.00 79.34 -7.49
CA SER A 318 23.99 80.07 -6.68
C SER A 318 25.22 80.47 -7.51
N ALA A 319 25.68 79.60 -8.41
CA ALA A 319 26.76 79.94 -9.33
C ALA A 319 26.36 81.05 -10.31
N TYR A 320 25.13 81.03 -10.83
CA TYR A 320 24.61 82.08 -11.70
C TYR A 320 24.57 83.44 -10.98
N ILE A 321 24.00 83.48 -9.78
CA ILE A 321 23.95 84.69 -8.94
C ILE A 321 25.37 85.17 -8.58
N GLY A 322 26.28 84.24 -8.29
CA GLY A 322 27.67 84.55 -7.97
C GLY A 322 28.44 85.13 -9.16
N VAL A 323 28.24 84.60 -10.37
CA VAL A 323 28.86 85.10 -11.60
C VAL A 323 28.29 86.47 -11.98
N ASP A 324 26.98 86.66 -11.84
CA ASP A 324 26.32 87.93 -12.12
C ASP A 324 26.81 89.05 -11.17
N SER A 325 26.82 88.76 -9.87
CA SER A 325 27.38 89.66 -8.85
C SER A 325 28.88 89.93 -9.06
N TYR A 326 29.65 88.91 -9.46
CA TYR A 326 31.06 89.08 -9.78
C TYR A 326 31.28 89.99 -11.01
N TYR A 327 30.46 89.80 -12.05
CA TYR A 327 30.53 90.59 -13.26
C TYR A 327 30.21 92.07 -12.97
N ASP A 328 29.15 92.33 -12.20
CA ASP A 328 28.75 93.69 -11.86
C ASP A 328 29.76 94.40 -10.94
N GLN A 329 30.30 93.71 -9.93
CA GLN A 329 31.18 94.32 -8.92
C GLN A 329 32.65 94.42 -9.33
N TYR A 330 33.17 93.48 -10.13
CA TYR A 330 34.61 93.37 -10.38
C TYR A 330 35.00 93.50 -11.86
N VAL A 331 34.11 93.19 -12.80
CA VAL A 331 34.41 93.22 -14.24
C VAL A 331 33.85 94.48 -14.91
N SER A 332 32.62 94.86 -14.59
CA SER A 332 31.98 96.05 -15.16
C SER A 332 32.64 97.33 -14.64
N THR A 333 32.97 98.26 -15.55
CA THR A 333 33.45 99.61 -15.19
C THR A 333 32.32 100.54 -14.77
N LYS A 334 31.06 100.10 -14.90
CA LYS A 334 29.86 100.89 -14.55
C LYS A 334 29.85 101.34 -13.09
N SER A 335 30.51 100.61 -12.19
CA SER A 335 30.63 100.95 -10.78
C SER A 335 31.59 102.13 -10.52
N CYS A 336 32.63 102.33 -11.35
CA CYS A 336 33.49 103.53 -11.29
C CYS A 336 32.99 104.66 -12.20
N ASP A 337 32.24 104.37 -13.27
CA ASP A 337 31.68 105.41 -14.18
C ASP A 337 30.55 106.22 -13.52
N ASN A 338 29.91 105.69 -12.46
CA ASN A 338 28.85 106.38 -11.73
C ASN A 338 29.35 107.31 -10.59
N LEU A 339 30.65 107.44 -10.38
CA LEU A 339 31.19 108.30 -9.31
C LEU A 339 31.11 109.80 -9.61
N ASP A 340 30.92 110.20 -10.88
CA ASP A 340 30.73 111.62 -11.23
C ASP A 340 29.34 112.17 -10.86
N ASN A 341 28.41 111.35 -10.33
CA ASN A 341 27.04 111.79 -10.04
C ASN A 341 26.48 111.43 -8.66
N SER A 342 27.26 110.95 -7.69
CA SER A 342 26.77 110.83 -6.30
C SER A 342 27.29 111.95 -5.41
N LYS A 343 26.51 113.03 -5.26
CA LYS A 343 26.61 113.89 -4.08
C LYS A 343 26.12 113.11 -2.87
N GLU A 344 27.04 112.55 -2.08
CA GLU A 344 26.74 112.10 -0.73
C GLU A 344 26.89 113.29 0.23
N LYS A 345 25.85 113.60 1.00
CA LYS A 345 25.88 114.63 2.05
C LYS A 345 26.60 114.06 3.27
N ASP A 346 27.70 114.71 3.66
CA ASP A 346 28.30 114.86 5.00
C ASP A 346 27.95 113.80 6.06
N SER A 347 28.94 113.18 6.73
CA SER A 347 29.90 113.95 7.52
C SER A 347 31.13 113.16 7.95
N SER A 348 32.27 113.84 7.86
CA SER A 348 33.59 113.62 8.49
C SER A 348 34.60 112.71 7.75
N LYS A 349 35.53 113.39 7.05
CA LYS A 349 36.71 112.95 6.26
C LYS A 349 36.41 112.53 4.82
N GLU A 350 36.12 113.57 4.04
CA GLU A 350 36.03 113.60 2.59
C GLU A 350 37.40 113.28 1.94
N LYS A 351 37.52 112.10 1.32
CA LYS A 351 38.52 111.82 0.30
C LYS A 351 37.77 111.32 -0.93
N VAL A 352 37.61 112.21 -1.91
CA VAL A 352 37.17 111.84 -3.26
C VAL A 352 38.22 110.88 -3.82
N LYS A 353 37.89 109.58 -3.91
CA LYS A 353 38.78 108.61 -4.54
C LYS A 353 38.87 108.96 -6.03
N SER A 354 40.06 109.33 -6.48
CA SER A 354 40.34 109.53 -7.92
C SER A 354 39.98 108.27 -8.70
N TYR A 355 39.52 108.39 -9.94
CA TYR A 355 39.29 107.26 -10.86
C TYR A 355 40.48 106.29 -10.90
N GLU A 356 41.70 106.82 -10.76
CA GLU A 356 42.93 106.04 -10.71
C GLU A 356 43.07 105.20 -9.41
N GLU A 357 42.55 105.69 -8.28
CA GLU A 357 42.43 104.93 -7.04
C GLU A 357 41.28 103.90 -7.09
N CYS A 358 40.16 104.21 -7.77
CA CYS A 358 39.07 103.25 -8.04
C CYS A 358 39.59 102.07 -8.88
N MET A 359 40.37 102.37 -9.92
CA MET A 359 40.99 101.38 -10.79
C MET A 359 42.08 100.57 -10.07
N LYS A 360 42.91 101.19 -9.23
CA LYS A 360 43.89 100.45 -8.40
C LYS A 360 43.21 99.53 -7.38
N ASP A 361 42.17 100.00 -6.69
CA ASP A 361 41.38 99.20 -5.75
C ASP A 361 40.67 98.03 -6.48
N LEU A 362 40.14 98.28 -7.69
CA LEU A 362 39.59 97.23 -8.56
C LEU A 362 40.64 96.21 -9.00
N THR A 363 41.87 96.62 -9.31
CA THR A 363 42.94 95.66 -9.69
C THR A 363 43.35 94.79 -8.51
N ILE A 364 43.48 95.35 -7.30
CA ILE A 364 43.79 94.59 -6.08
C ILE A 364 42.64 93.63 -5.75
N LYS A 365 41.39 94.11 -5.86
CA LYS A 365 40.19 93.28 -5.69
C LYS A 365 40.10 92.19 -6.75
N ARG A 366 40.46 92.45 -8.01
CA ARG A 366 40.49 91.43 -9.07
C ARG A 366 41.50 90.33 -8.78
N GLU A 367 42.70 90.68 -8.32
CA GLU A 367 43.74 89.71 -7.99
C GLU A 367 43.36 88.87 -6.76
N ALA A 368 42.78 89.50 -5.72
CA ALA A 368 42.23 88.80 -4.57
C ALA A 368 41.08 87.87 -4.97
N THR A 369 40.12 88.36 -5.76
CA THR A 369 38.96 87.57 -6.20
C THR A 369 39.34 86.47 -7.19
N GLN A 370 40.40 86.62 -8.00
CA GLN A 370 40.93 85.54 -8.83
C GLN A 370 41.43 84.36 -7.98
N LYS A 371 42.09 84.65 -6.85
CA LYS A 371 42.55 83.62 -5.90
C LYS A 371 41.36 82.94 -5.19
N TYR A 372 40.34 83.70 -4.81
CA TYR A 372 39.11 83.13 -4.24
C TYR A 372 38.27 82.36 -5.27
N ALA A 373 38.22 82.81 -6.52
CA ALA A 373 37.54 82.14 -7.62
C ALA A 373 38.20 80.79 -7.93
N PHE A 374 39.53 80.73 -7.90
CA PHE A 374 40.26 79.47 -8.06
C PHE A 374 39.94 78.47 -6.93
N ASN A 375 39.95 78.92 -5.68
CA ASN A 375 39.55 78.08 -4.53
C ASN A 375 38.08 77.63 -4.65
N TYR A 376 37.17 78.53 -5.04
CA TYR A 376 35.76 78.20 -5.27
C TYR A 376 35.59 77.14 -6.37
N LEU A 377 36.35 77.24 -7.47
CA LEU A 377 36.32 76.28 -8.56
C LEU A 377 36.85 74.90 -8.12
N ILE A 378 37.93 74.87 -7.33
CA ILE A 378 38.46 73.63 -6.73
C ILE A 378 37.45 73.01 -5.76
N PHE A 379 36.81 73.80 -4.89
CA PHE A 379 35.78 73.28 -3.99
C PHE A 379 34.58 72.74 -4.78
N ARG A 380 34.14 73.44 -5.82
CA ARG A 380 33.04 72.99 -6.69
C ARG A 380 33.36 71.69 -7.42
N LEU A 381 34.60 71.54 -7.91
CA LEU A 381 35.08 70.30 -8.52
C LEU A 381 35.12 69.16 -7.49
N SER A 382 35.67 69.41 -6.31
CA SER A 382 35.74 68.43 -5.21
C SER A 382 34.35 67.96 -4.75
N PHE A 383 33.40 68.87 -4.57
CA PHE A 383 32.02 68.51 -4.23
C PHE A 383 31.31 67.75 -5.34
N SER A 384 31.54 68.11 -6.60
CA SER A 384 30.95 67.38 -7.74
C SER A 384 31.53 65.97 -7.84
N LEU A 385 32.83 65.79 -7.60
CA LEU A 385 33.49 64.49 -7.55
C LEU A 385 32.95 63.63 -6.39
N LEU A 386 32.79 64.22 -5.20
CA LEU A 386 32.22 63.54 -4.03
C LEU A 386 30.76 63.11 -4.26
N LEU A 387 29.94 63.97 -4.87
CA LEU A 387 28.56 63.62 -5.23
C LEU A 387 28.53 62.49 -6.27
N PHE A 388 29.42 62.55 -7.27
CA PHE A 388 29.53 61.49 -8.29
C PHE A 388 29.95 60.15 -7.67
N LEU A 389 30.93 60.15 -6.77
CA LEU A 389 31.35 58.96 -6.02
C LEU A 389 30.23 58.43 -5.12
N ALA A 390 29.48 59.30 -4.45
CA ALA A 390 28.34 58.93 -3.62
C ALA A 390 27.23 58.26 -4.45
N VAL A 391 26.93 58.78 -5.65
CA VAL A 391 25.95 58.17 -6.57
C VAL A 391 26.41 56.79 -7.04
N ILE A 392 27.68 56.62 -7.41
CA ILE A 392 28.24 55.31 -7.79
C ILE A 392 28.16 54.32 -6.62
N TYR A 393 28.52 54.77 -5.41
CA TYR A 393 28.47 53.94 -4.21
C TYR A 393 27.03 53.51 -3.88
N ALA A 394 26.07 54.44 -3.94
CA ALA A 394 24.65 54.15 -3.75
C ALA A 394 24.10 53.19 -4.81
N SER A 395 24.52 53.34 -6.08
CA SER A 395 24.16 52.43 -7.17
C SER A 395 24.67 51.00 -6.92
N ARG A 396 25.89 50.83 -6.42
CA ARG A 396 26.41 49.51 -6.04
C ARG A 396 25.65 48.88 -4.88
N ILE A 397 25.28 49.66 -3.86
CA ILE A 397 24.45 49.17 -2.75
C ILE A 397 23.08 48.72 -3.26
N ALA A 398 22.47 49.50 -4.16
CA ALA A 398 21.17 49.16 -4.75
C ALA A 398 21.22 47.86 -5.56
N ILE A 399 22.28 47.66 -6.38
CA ILE A 399 22.49 46.40 -7.11
C ILE A 399 22.62 45.21 -6.16
N ARG A 400 23.44 45.34 -5.10
CA ARG A 400 23.60 44.28 -4.11
C ARG A 400 22.28 43.96 -3.41
N ALA A 401 21.53 44.98 -3.01
CA ALA A 401 20.22 44.81 -2.38
C ALA A 401 19.20 44.13 -3.33
N TYR A 402 19.20 44.52 -4.60
CA TYR A 402 18.35 43.90 -5.62
C TYR A 402 18.69 42.41 -5.84
N ASN A 403 19.98 42.07 -5.95
CA ASN A 403 20.42 40.68 -6.10
C ASN A 403 20.02 39.83 -4.88
N HIS A 404 20.20 40.34 -3.66
CA HIS A 404 19.72 39.66 -2.45
C HIS A 404 18.21 39.44 -2.46
N TRP A 405 17.43 40.46 -2.85
CA TRP A 405 15.98 40.33 -2.97
C TRP A 405 15.60 39.27 -4.01
N ARG A 406 16.18 39.31 -5.20
CA ARG A 406 15.87 38.37 -6.29
C ARG A 406 16.25 36.93 -5.94
N GLN A 407 17.37 36.72 -5.27
CA GLN A 407 17.79 35.40 -4.80
C GLN A 407 16.85 34.87 -3.71
N SER A 408 16.46 35.71 -2.76
CA SER A 408 15.49 35.33 -1.71
C SER A 408 14.12 34.95 -2.30
N GLU A 409 13.66 35.66 -3.34
CA GLU A 409 12.42 35.36 -4.04
C GLU A 409 12.48 34.04 -4.81
N ASN A 410 13.55 33.80 -5.58
CA ASN A 410 13.73 32.53 -6.31
C ASN A 410 13.82 31.33 -5.36
N MET A 411 14.49 31.50 -4.23
CA MET A 411 14.59 30.45 -3.23
C MET A 411 13.25 30.20 -2.53
N TYR A 412 12.48 31.25 -2.24
CA TYR A 412 11.12 31.14 -1.73
C TYR A 412 10.22 30.33 -2.68
N LEU A 413 10.28 30.62 -3.98
CA LEU A 413 9.53 29.85 -4.99
C LEU A 413 9.96 28.37 -5.01
N LYS A 414 11.27 28.09 -4.98
CA LYS A 414 11.80 26.72 -4.92
C LYS A 414 11.33 25.99 -3.66
N LEU A 415 11.42 26.62 -2.48
CA LEU A 415 10.96 26.02 -1.21
C LEU A 415 9.46 25.74 -1.20
N ASN A 416 8.64 26.64 -1.74
CA ASN A 416 7.20 26.40 -1.85
C ASN A 416 6.88 25.23 -2.77
N THR A 417 7.62 25.06 -3.87
CA THR A 417 7.47 23.88 -4.74
C THR A 417 7.97 22.58 -4.09
N LEU A 418 8.96 22.66 -3.19
CA LEU A 418 9.57 21.51 -2.50
C LEU A 418 8.86 21.15 -1.18
N SER A 419 8.10 22.07 -0.58
CA SER A 419 7.37 21.89 0.67
C SER A 419 6.52 20.60 0.74
N PRO A 420 5.71 20.24 -0.29
CA PRO A 420 4.95 18.98 -0.26
C PRO A 420 5.84 17.73 -0.29
N PHE A 421 7.01 17.79 -0.95
CA PHE A 421 7.95 16.67 -1.01
C PHE A 421 8.71 16.50 0.30
N ILE A 422 9.14 17.60 0.93
CA ILE A 422 9.81 17.59 2.24
C ILE A 422 8.86 17.11 3.35
N GLY A 423 7.56 17.42 3.24
CA GLY A 423 6.53 16.96 4.16
C GLY A 423 6.33 15.44 4.16
N SER A 424 6.70 14.75 3.07
CA SER A 424 6.62 13.29 2.93
C SER A 424 7.86 12.54 3.46
N LEU A 425 8.94 13.26 3.77
CA LEU A 425 10.18 12.67 4.30
C LEU A 425 10.11 12.46 5.82
N ASP A 426 10.86 11.46 6.28
CA ASP A 426 11.01 11.13 7.70
C ASP A 426 11.54 12.33 8.52
N LYS A 427 11.14 12.39 9.80
CA LYS A 427 11.36 13.56 10.68
C LYS A 427 12.84 13.94 10.82
N SER A 428 13.75 12.96 10.80
CA SER A 428 15.21 13.18 10.85
C SER A 428 15.72 13.86 9.57
N VAL A 429 15.36 13.30 8.41
CA VAL A 429 15.75 13.81 7.08
C VAL A 429 15.16 15.19 6.82
N ARG A 430 13.94 15.42 7.26
CA ARG A 430 13.28 16.73 7.18
C ARG A 430 14.03 17.81 7.95
N ASN A 431 14.47 17.49 9.16
CA ASN A 431 15.22 18.43 10.00
C ASN A 431 16.60 18.73 9.41
N ASP A 432 17.30 17.74 8.88
CA ASP A 432 18.58 17.95 8.18
C ASP A 432 18.42 18.80 6.91
N VAL A 433 17.38 18.56 6.12
CA VAL A 433 17.06 19.37 4.95
C VAL A 433 16.76 20.82 5.37
N HIS A 434 15.92 21.05 6.39
CA HIS A 434 15.68 22.39 6.91
C HIS A 434 16.97 23.06 7.41
N LEU A 435 17.83 22.34 8.13
CA LEU A 435 19.08 22.88 8.64
C LEU A 435 20.05 23.25 7.51
N SER A 436 20.12 22.42 6.46
CA SER A 436 20.94 22.66 5.27
C SER A 436 20.47 23.83 4.41
N LEU A 437 19.17 24.16 4.46
CA LEU A 437 18.57 25.27 3.72
C LEU A 437 18.70 26.61 4.47
N ILE A 438 19.03 26.62 5.76
CA ILE A 438 19.22 27.85 6.56
C ILE A 438 20.35 28.74 5.98
N PRO A 439 21.56 28.24 5.66
CA PRO A 439 22.62 29.05 5.05
C PRO A 439 22.22 29.69 3.72
N ASP A 440 21.46 28.97 2.90
CA ASP A 440 20.92 29.47 1.64
C ASP A 440 19.88 30.58 1.90
N TYR A 441 19.06 30.42 2.95
CA TYR A 441 17.96 31.33 3.31
C TYR A 441 18.48 32.68 3.79
N PHE A 442 19.59 32.65 4.54
CA PHE A 442 20.27 33.85 5.02
C PHE A 442 21.37 34.34 4.07
N GLY A 443 21.47 33.74 2.88
CA GLY A 443 22.30 34.24 1.80
C GLY A 443 23.79 34.24 2.12
N LYS A 444 24.31 33.23 2.84
CA LYS A 444 25.75 33.10 3.08
C LYS A 444 26.54 33.06 1.75
N ASP A 445 25.93 32.49 0.72
CA ASP A 445 26.45 32.46 -0.65
C ASP A 445 25.83 33.52 -1.57
N ALA A 446 24.88 34.33 -1.09
CA ALA A 446 24.31 35.43 -1.88
C ALA A 446 25.31 36.58 -2.15
N GLY A 447 26.48 36.54 -1.53
CA GLY A 447 27.63 37.38 -1.87
C GLY A 447 28.66 36.72 -2.80
N ILE A 448 28.48 35.44 -3.16
CA ILE A 448 29.48 34.61 -3.87
C ILE A 448 28.97 34.13 -5.25
N VAL A 449 27.69 34.33 -5.57
CA VAL A 449 27.08 33.98 -6.89
C VAL A 449 27.11 35.17 -7.88
N GLU A 450 28.12 36.03 -7.78
CA GLU A 450 28.70 36.67 -8.97
C GLU A 450 30.09 36.05 -9.11
N GLY A 451 30.32 35.37 -10.23
CA GLY A 451 31.56 34.65 -10.46
C GLY A 451 32.78 35.51 -10.12
N SER A 452 33.77 34.88 -9.51
CA SER A 452 35.13 35.38 -9.26
C SER A 452 35.92 35.77 -10.54
N LYS A 453 35.22 36.11 -11.62
CA LYS A 453 35.70 36.66 -12.90
C LYS A 453 35.11 38.02 -13.26
N ASP A 454 34.23 38.61 -12.45
CA ASP A 454 33.91 40.04 -12.53
C ASP A 454 34.81 40.86 -11.61
N THR A 455 36.12 40.64 -11.74
CA THR A 455 37.09 41.70 -11.46
C THR A 455 36.81 42.83 -12.44
N VAL A 456 36.05 43.82 -11.98
CA VAL A 456 36.05 45.20 -12.48
C VAL A 456 36.29 45.26 -13.99
N LYS A 457 35.27 44.93 -14.79
CA LYS A 457 35.24 45.49 -16.14
C LYS A 457 35.04 46.98 -15.93
N ASP A 458 36.15 47.67 -16.13
CA ASP A 458 36.46 49.05 -15.79
C ASP A 458 35.25 49.99 -15.84
N LEU A 459 35.28 51.00 -14.95
CA LEU A 459 34.65 52.29 -15.24
C LEU A 459 34.75 52.50 -16.76
N PRO A 460 33.63 52.67 -17.48
CA PRO A 460 33.65 52.60 -18.93
C PRO A 460 34.79 53.49 -19.41
N THR A 461 35.70 52.95 -20.22
CA THR A 461 36.97 53.57 -20.65
C THR A 461 36.74 54.98 -21.24
N ASN A 462 35.49 55.31 -21.60
CA ASN A 462 35.02 56.64 -21.91
C ASN A 462 35.09 57.65 -20.75
N ILE A 463 34.75 57.31 -19.50
CA ILE A 463 34.79 58.26 -18.36
C ILE A 463 36.22 58.59 -17.97
N SER A 464 37.14 57.63 -17.96
CA SER A 464 38.57 57.87 -17.74
C SER A 464 39.17 58.67 -18.89
N ASN A 465 38.84 58.37 -20.16
CA ASN A 465 39.26 59.17 -21.31
C ASN A 465 38.65 60.58 -21.33
N ILE A 466 37.42 60.76 -20.84
CA ILE A 466 36.78 62.08 -20.70
C ILE A 466 37.42 62.86 -19.54
N ALA A 467 37.73 62.22 -18.41
CA ALA A 467 38.40 62.84 -17.29
C ALA A 467 39.84 63.24 -17.63
N ILE A 468 40.59 62.36 -18.33
CA ILE A 468 41.94 62.65 -18.82
C ILE A 468 41.90 63.79 -19.84
N LYS A 469 40.98 63.77 -20.82
CA LYS A 469 40.82 64.89 -21.76
C LYS A 469 40.43 66.20 -21.07
N ALA A 470 39.56 66.16 -20.05
CA ALA A 470 39.16 67.35 -19.30
C ALA A 470 40.32 67.90 -18.45
N ILE A 471 41.15 67.03 -17.85
CA ILE A 471 42.36 67.41 -17.11
C ILE A 471 43.42 67.98 -18.06
N GLU A 472 43.58 67.39 -19.25
CA GLU A 472 44.53 67.85 -20.26
C GLU A 472 44.11 69.22 -20.82
N GLN A 473 42.82 69.44 -21.05
CA GLN A 473 42.28 70.74 -21.47
C GLN A 473 42.34 71.79 -20.35
N ALA A 474 42.11 71.43 -19.09
CA ALA A 474 42.24 72.33 -17.95
C ALA A 474 43.72 72.66 -17.62
N GLY A 475 44.61 71.66 -17.69
CA GLY A 475 46.04 71.79 -17.43
C GLY A 475 46.78 72.57 -18.52
N SER A 476 46.42 72.34 -19.79
CA SER A 476 46.95 73.09 -20.94
C SER A 476 46.58 74.58 -20.91
N THR A 477 45.46 74.95 -20.29
CA THR A 477 45.01 76.36 -20.26
C THR A 477 45.55 77.13 -19.04
N ILE A 478 46.00 76.43 -18.00
CA ILE A 478 46.51 77.03 -16.75
C ILE A 478 48.05 77.17 -16.75
N GLY A 479 48.78 76.38 -17.55
CA GLY A 479 50.25 76.36 -17.55
C GLY A 479 50.97 77.33 -18.50
N SER A 480 50.29 77.98 -19.45
CA SER A 480 50.96 78.72 -20.54
C SER A 480 51.07 80.24 -20.34
N LYS A 481 50.94 80.74 -19.11
CA LYS A 481 51.04 82.19 -18.81
C LYS A 481 51.88 82.56 -17.58
N LEU A 482 52.90 81.77 -17.27
CA LEU A 482 53.92 82.14 -16.27
C LEU A 482 55.34 81.78 -16.77
N GLY A 483 56.08 82.81 -17.21
CA GLY A 483 57.54 82.89 -17.03
C GLY A 483 58.44 82.16 -18.02
N SER A 484 59.17 82.97 -18.78
CA SER A 484 60.25 82.67 -19.72
C SER A 484 61.45 81.90 -19.15
N ASP A 485 62.04 81.07 -20.01
CA ASP A 485 63.48 80.95 -20.30
C ASP A 485 64.48 81.21 -19.16
N LYS A 486 65.06 80.12 -18.62
CA LYS A 486 66.52 79.88 -18.62
C LYS A 486 66.91 78.48 -18.09
N GLU A 487 67.67 77.78 -18.94
CA GLU A 487 68.66 76.69 -18.76
C GLU A 487 68.93 76.16 -17.32
N THR A 488 69.17 74.86 -17.05
CA THR A 488 70.23 74.02 -17.66
C THR A 488 70.10 72.51 -17.28
N LYS A 489 70.35 71.65 -18.28
CA LYS A 489 70.85 70.25 -18.37
C LYS A 489 71.13 69.36 -17.14
N ASN A 490 70.67 68.09 -17.23
CA ASN A 490 71.41 66.79 -17.25
C ASN A 490 70.45 65.67 -16.78
N SER A 491 70.02 64.73 -17.63
CA SER A 491 70.67 63.48 -18.10
C SER A 491 70.69 62.34 -17.05
N ASP A 492 70.06 61.24 -17.47
CA ASP A 492 70.30 59.83 -17.12
C ASP A 492 69.98 59.33 -15.71
N SER A 493 69.07 58.33 -15.64
CA SER A 493 69.46 56.98 -15.23
C SER A 493 68.29 56.00 -15.31
N GLU A 494 68.53 54.89 -16.02
CA GLU A 494 67.83 53.63 -16.00
C GLU A 494 67.51 53.11 -14.58
N SER A 495 66.46 52.29 -14.44
CA SER A 495 66.62 50.97 -13.84
C SER A 495 65.39 50.09 -14.09
N SER A 496 65.60 49.17 -15.00
CA SER A 496 64.90 47.92 -15.28
C SER A 496 64.68 47.00 -14.07
N THR A 497 63.61 46.20 -14.15
CA THR A 497 63.53 44.75 -13.86
C THR A 497 62.13 44.32 -14.31
N GLU A 498 61.90 43.66 -15.45
CA GLU A 498 62.44 42.41 -16.00
C GLU A 498 62.20 41.19 -15.10
N LYS A 499 61.18 40.37 -15.44
CA LYS A 499 61.34 38.91 -15.73
C LYS A 499 60.03 38.18 -16.07
N ASN A 500 59.94 37.83 -17.35
CA ASN A 500 59.70 36.48 -17.93
C ASN A 500 58.46 35.62 -17.57
N LYS A 501 57.51 35.71 -18.50
CA LYS A 501 56.83 34.68 -19.33
C LYS A 501 57.44 33.25 -19.42
N LYS A 502 56.59 32.21 -19.18
CA LYS A 502 56.42 30.87 -19.83
C LYS A 502 56.05 29.80 -18.77
N LYS A 503 55.36 28.68 -19.00
CA LYS A 503 54.42 28.09 -19.98
C LYS A 503 54.29 26.60 -19.56
N SER A 504 53.08 26.06 -19.37
CA SER A 504 52.65 24.63 -19.47
C SER A 504 51.36 24.47 -18.64
N GLU A 505 50.14 24.33 -19.20
CA GLU A 505 49.55 23.14 -19.83
C GLU A 505 49.95 21.79 -19.21
N ASP A 506 48.93 21.22 -18.55
CA ASP A 506 48.46 19.82 -18.54
C ASP A 506 48.86 18.77 -17.50
N GLU A 507 47.79 18.09 -17.09
CA GLU A 507 47.60 16.72 -16.58
C GLU A 507 47.78 16.32 -15.08
N SER A 508 46.66 15.75 -14.59
CA SER A 508 46.55 14.56 -13.71
C SER A 508 46.77 14.69 -12.20
N GLN A 509 45.67 14.76 -11.43
CA GLN A 509 45.06 13.64 -10.69
C GLN A 509 43.81 14.08 -9.93
#